data_AF-A0A916SK05-F1
#
_entry.id   AF-A0A916SK05-F1
#
_cell.length_a   1.000
_cell.length_b   1.000
_cell.length_c   1.000
_cell.angle_alpha   90.00
_cell.angle_beta   90.00
_cell.angle_gamma   90.00
#
_symmetry.space_group_name_H-M   'P 1'
#
loop_
_entity.id
_entity.type
_entity.pdbx_description
1 polymer ?
#
loop_
_entity_poly.entity_id
_entity_poly.type
_entity_poly.pdbx_seq_one_letter_code
_entity_poly.pdbx_strand_id
1 'polypeptide(L)'
;MSSMYTAEFGPNVEQILCQGSRVIRGKVPSQVRAELRAAVKANVLGRLPKDGLKPEVFFNPNNKMSAVERQKREAEYSISCIAKVMARPEDYSLARQALEDKHFG
;
A
#
# COMPACT_ATOMS: atom_id res chain seq x y z
N MET A 1 28.55 -12.71 -8.94
CA MET A 1 27.12 -12.38 -8.75
C MET A 1 27.05 -11.00 -8.13
N SER A 2 26.67 -9.97 -8.89
CA SER A 2 26.54 -8.61 -8.34
C SER A 2 25.30 -8.61 -7.44
N SER A 3 25.48 -8.41 -6.14
CA SER A 3 24.36 -8.31 -5.21
C SER A 3 23.48 -7.15 -5.67
N MET A 4 22.26 -7.43 -6.16
CA MET A 4 21.26 -6.41 -6.47
C MET A 4 20.78 -5.63 -5.23
N TYR A 5 21.35 -5.93 -4.06
CA TYR A 5 21.16 -5.24 -2.80
C TYR A 5 22.42 -4.43 -2.51
N THR A 6 22.53 -3.27 -3.14
CA THR A 6 23.64 -2.35 -2.89
C THR A 6 23.33 -1.50 -1.67
N ALA A 7 24.19 -1.57 -0.65
CA ALA A 7 24.16 -0.69 0.51
C ALA A 7 24.43 0.79 0.17
N GLU A 8 24.69 1.10 -1.11
CA GLU A 8 25.05 2.43 -1.63
C GLU A 8 24.03 3.52 -1.30
N PHE A 9 22.74 3.17 -1.24
CA PHE A 9 21.67 4.12 -0.92
C PHE A 9 21.21 4.07 0.53
N GLY A 10 21.82 3.21 1.36
CA GLY A 10 21.49 3.08 2.77
C GLY A 10 20.54 1.92 3.11
N PRO A 11 20.37 1.65 4.42
CA PRO A 11 19.70 0.44 4.91
C PRO A 11 18.19 0.44 4.65
N ASN A 12 17.55 1.62 4.51
CA ASN A 12 16.11 1.66 4.24
C ASN A 12 15.79 1.23 2.81
N VAL A 13 16.69 1.53 1.86
CA VAL A 13 16.57 1.11 0.47
C VAL A 13 16.81 -0.39 0.35
N GLU A 14 17.88 -0.89 0.98
CA GLU A 14 18.19 -2.33 1.04
C GLU A 14 17.01 -3.14 1.60
N GLN A 15 16.40 -2.66 2.69
CA GLN A 15 15.23 -3.31 3.28
C GLN A 15 14.09 -3.46 2.27
N ILE A 16 13.80 -2.43 1.47
CA ILE A 16 12.72 -2.47 0.46
C ILE A 16 13.07 -3.39 -0.69
N LEU A 17 14.32 -3.42 -1.11
CA LEU A 17 14.77 -4.33 -2.14
C LEU A 17 14.58 -5.78 -1.68
N CYS A 18 14.97 -6.12 -0.45
CA CYS A 18 14.81 -7.45 0.14
C CYS A 18 13.35 -7.84 0.40
N GLN A 19 12.54 -6.92 0.94
CA GLN A 19 11.12 -7.16 1.24
C GLN A 19 10.22 -7.07 -0.01
N GLY A 20 10.72 -6.51 -1.10
CA GLY A 20 10.02 -6.29 -2.34
C GLY A 20 9.20 -4.99 -2.40
N SER A 21 8.52 -4.59 -1.33
CA SER A 21 7.81 -3.29 -1.27
C SER A 21 7.56 -2.79 0.15
N ARG A 22 7.37 -1.48 0.29
CA ARG A 22 7.01 -0.81 1.55
C ARG A 22 5.92 0.21 1.33
N VAL A 23 4.80 0.02 2.03
CA VAL A 23 3.66 0.93 2.07
C VAL A 23 3.89 2.00 3.13
N ILE A 24 3.71 3.27 2.76
CA ILE A 24 3.83 4.40 3.68
C ILE A 24 2.46 4.71 4.29
N ARG A 25 2.25 4.23 5.53
CA ARG A 25 0.98 4.41 6.27
C ARG A 25 0.97 5.58 7.25
N GLY A 26 2.04 6.37 7.32
CA GLY A 26 2.17 7.44 8.31
C GLY A 26 3.33 8.39 8.05
N LYS A 27 3.73 9.12 9.09
CA LYS A 27 4.86 10.05 9.02
C LYS A 27 6.16 9.28 8.85
N VAL A 28 6.88 9.58 7.78
CA VAL A 28 8.24 9.09 7.54
C VAL A 28 9.20 10.23 7.87
N PRO A 29 10.28 9.98 8.62
CA PRO A 29 11.32 10.98 8.85
C PRO A 29 11.83 11.58 7.52
N SER A 30 12.11 12.89 7.51
CA SER A 30 12.52 13.61 6.29
C SER A 30 13.77 13.01 5.65
N GLN A 31 14.74 12.61 6.48
CA GLN A 31 15.98 11.96 6.06
C GLN A 31 15.71 10.66 5.30
N VAL A 32 14.89 9.77 5.87
CA VAL A 32 14.51 8.50 5.22
C VAL A 32 13.77 8.76 3.91
N ARG A 33 12.88 9.77 3.87
CA ARG A 33 12.17 10.12 2.64
C ARG A 33 13.12 10.66 1.55
N ALA A 34 14.15 11.41 1.93
CA ALA A 34 15.16 11.90 1.00
C ALA A 34 15.99 10.74 0.43
N GLU A 35 16.41 9.81 1.28
CA GLU A 35 17.13 8.57 0.91
C GLU A 35 16.33 7.76 -0.13
N LEU A 36 15.06 7.45 0.17
CA LEU A 36 14.20 6.69 -0.74
C LEU A 36 13.97 7.41 -2.07
N ARG A 37 13.81 8.74 -2.06
CA ARG A 37 13.63 9.52 -3.29
C ARG A 37 14.90 9.59 -4.12
N ALA A 38 16.07 9.63 -3.51
CA ALA A 38 17.36 9.56 -4.21
C ALA A 38 17.50 8.21 -4.93
N ALA A 39 17.16 7.10 -4.26
CA ALA A 39 17.16 5.78 -4.87
C ALA A 39 16.14 5.64 -6.02
N VAL A 40 14.98 6.29 -5.92
CA VAL A 40 14.01 6.36 -7.03
C VAL A 40 14.58 7.16 -8.21
N LYS A 41 15.23 8.30 -7.96
CA LYS A 41 15.87 9.11 -9.00
C LYS A 41 17.00 8.35 -9.71
N ALA A 42 17.70 7.48 -8.97
CA ALA A 42 18.74 6.60 -9.50
C ALA A 42 18.19 5.33 -10.19
N ASN A 43 16.86 5.18 -10.32
CA ASN A 43 16.19 3.99 -10.85
C ASN A 43 16.46 2.68 -10.09
N VAL A 44 16.92 2.75 -8.83
CA VAL A 44 17.12 1.58 -7.96
C VAL A 44 15.81 1.12 -7.35
N LEU A 45 14.93 2.06 -7.01
CA LEU A 45 13.57 1.79 -6.53
C LEU A 45 12.52 2.35 -7.49
N GLY A 46 11.38 1.67 -7.54
CA GLY A 46 10.15 2.22 -8.05
C GLY A 46 9.33 2.93 -6.97
N ARG A 47 8.45 3.84 -7.39
CA ARG A 47 7.51 4.55 -6.52
C ARG A 47 6.12 4.60 -7.12
N LEU A 48 5.12 4.25 -6.32
CA LEU A 48 3.71 4.58 -6.57
C LEU A 48 3.37 5.81 -5.72
N PRO A 49 3.00 6.95 -6.34
CA PRO A 49 2.62 8.15 -5.60
C PRO A 49 1.33 7.91 -4.82
N LYS A 50 1.14 8.75 -3.79
CA LYS A 50 -0.15 8.83 -3.08
C LYS A 50 -1.20 9.40 -4.03
N ASP A 51 -2.38 8.77 -4.07
CA ASP A 51 -3.52 9.17 -4.91
C ASP A 51 -4.82 8.88 -4.15
N GLY A 52 -5.48 9.93 -3.63
CA GLY A 52 -6.65 9.78 -2.77
C GLY A 52 -6.38 8.88 -1.56
N LEU A 53 -7.15 7.78 -1.47
CA LEU A 53 -7.01 6.74 -0.42
C LEU A 53 -5.88 5.73 -0.71
N LYS A 54 -5.27 5.76 -1.89
CA LYS A 54 -4.12 4.91 -2.21
C LYS A 54 -2.87 5.47 -1.53
N PRO A 55 -2.21 4.69 -0.64
CA PRO A 55 -1.02 5.15 0.06
C PRO A 55 0.18 5.26 -0.90
N GLU A 56 1.19 6.05 -0.51
CA GLU A 56 2.48 6.04 -1.21
C GLU A 56 3.19 4.69 -0.98
N VAL A 57 3.77 4.11 -2.02
CA VAL A 57 4.47 2.82 -1.95
C VAL A 57 5.82 2.92 -2.65
N PHE A 58 6.87 2.47 -1.99
CA PHE A 58 8.18 2.26 -2.60
C PHE A 58 8.38 0.77 -2.86
N PHE A 59 8.97 0.39 -3.99
CA PHE A 59 9.05 -1.02 -4.38
C PHE A 59 10.34 -1.35 -5.15
N ASN A 60 10.75 -2.60 -5.06
CA ASN A 60 11.78 -3.17 -5.92
C ASN A 60 11.23 -3.23 -7.36
N PRO A 61 11.92 -2.69 -8.38
CA PRO A 61 11.44 -2.68 -9.77
C PRO A 61 10.94 -4.03 -10.30
N ASN A 62 11.54 -5.14 -9.85
CA ASN A 62 11.14 -6.49 -10.24
C ASN A 62 9.76 -6.92 -9.70
N ASN A 63 9.26 -6.25 -8.66
CA ASN A 63 8.02 -6.58 -7.94
C ASN A 63 6.91 -5.53 -8.15
N LYS A 64 6.92 -4.80 -9.26
CA LYS A 64 5.96 -3.73 -9.56
C LYS A 64 4.51 -4.18 -9.44
N MET A 65 4.16 -5.35 -9.99
CA MET A 65 2.78 -5.86 -9.98
C MET A 65 2.28 -6.09 -8.54
N SER A 66 3.10 -6.73 -7.71
CA SER A 66 2.79 -6.97 -6.30
C SER A 66 2.63 -5.66 -5.51
N ALA A 67 3.42 -4.63 -5.83
CA ALA A 67 3.30 -3.32 -5.20
C ALA A 67 1.98 -2.61 -5.55
N VAL A 68 1.54 -2.71 -6.81
CA VAL A 68 0.25 -2.16 -7.26
C VAL A 68 -0.91 -2.86 -6.55
N GLU A 69 -0.92 -4.20 -6.52
CA GLU A 69 -1.95 -4.96 -5.84
C GLU A 69 -1.96 -4.68 -4.33
N ARG A 70 -0.78 -4.50 -3.73
CA ARG A 70 -0.69 -4.08 -2.33
C ARG A 70 -1.29 -2.70 -2.12
N GLN A 71 -0.98 -1.72 -2.98
CA GLN A 71 -1.53 -0.37 -2.88
C GLN A 71 -3.07 -0.37 -2.94
N LYS A 72 -3.65 -1.15 -3.86
CA LYS A 72 -5.11 -1.29 -4.00
C LYS A 72 -5.74 -1.89 -2.74
N ARG A 73 -5.20 -3.01 -2.24
CA ARG A 73 -5.71 -3.69 -1.05
C ARG A 73 -5.73 -2.78 0.18
N GLU A 74 -4.72 -1.94 0.34
CA GLU A 74 -4.65 -0.99 1.45
C GLU A 74 -5.70 0.13 1.33
N ALA A 75 -5.98 0.57 0.10
CA ALA A 75 -7.05 1.53 -0.17
C ALA A 75 -8.43 0.89 0.12
N GLU A 76 -8.68 -0.32 -0.37
CA GLU A 76 -9.90 -1.09 -0.09
C GLU A 76 -10.12 -1.31 1.40
N TYR A 77 -9.07 -1.67 2.13
CA TYR A 77 -9.12 -1.80 3.58
C TYR A 77 -9.53 -0.48 4.25
N SER A 78 -8.91 0.63 3.84
CA SER A 78 -9.24 1.96 4.36
C SER A 78 -10.70 2.34 4.08
N ILE A 79 -11.19 2.08 2.87
CA ILE A 79 -12.60 2.28 2.49
C ILE A 79 -13.51 1.43 3.40
N SER A 80 -13.17 0.15 3.59
CA SER A 80 -13.98 -0.75 4.42
C SER A 80 -14.06 -0.29 5.88
N CYS A 81 -12.98 0.26 6.44
CA CYS A 81 -12.96 0.80 7.79
C CYS A 81 -13.83 2.05 7.90
N ILE A 82 -13.75 2.97 6.93
CA ILE A 82 -14.60 4.17 6.90
C ILE A 82 -16.07 3.77 6.77
N ALA A 83 -16.39 2.85 5.86
CA ALA A 83 -17.75 2.37 5.66
C ALA A 83 -18.36 1.78 6.95
N LYS A 84 -17.59 1.01 7.73
CA LYS A 84 -18.04 0.45 9.01
C LYS A 84 -18.37 1.50 10.06
N VAL A 85 -17.67 2.63 10.07
CA VAL A 85 -17.94 3.73 11.01
C VAL A 85 -19.15 4.54 10.57
N MET A 86 -19.33 4.69 9.26
CA MET A 86 -20.41 5.50 8.68
C MET A 86 -21.75 4.75 8.61
N ALA A 87 -21.73 3.43 8.50
CA ALA A 87 -22.94 2.61 8.48
C ALA A 87 -23.66 2.67 9.83
N ARG A 88 -24.97 2.96 9.81
CA ARG A 88 -25.81 2.85 10.99
C ARG A 88 -26.13 1.38 11.25
N PRO A 89 -26.38 0.95 12.50
CA PRO A 89 -26.80 -0.42 12.79
C PRO A 89 -28.01 -0.88 11.95
N GLU A 90 -28.92 0.05 11.65
CA GLU A 90 -30.12 -0.13 10.82
C GLU A 90 -29.80 -0.58 9.37
N ASP A 91 -28.69 -0.10 8.81
CA ASP A 91 -28.29 -0.42 7.43
C ASP A 91 -27.83 -1.89 7.31
N TYR A 92 -27.25 -2.46 8.38
CA TYR A 92 -26.85 -3.86 8.42
C TYR A 92 -28.05 -4.81 8.49
N SER A 93 -29.10 -4.45 9.23
CA SER A 93 -30.33 -5.25 9.30
C SER A 93 -31.02 -5.32 7.93
N LEU A 94 -31.15 -4.19 7.23
CA LEU A 94 -31.77 -4.13 5.92
C LEU A 94 -30.97 -4.88 4.86
N ALA A 95 -29.63 -4.74 4.86
CA ALA A 95 -28.77 -5.47 3.94
C ALA A 95 -28.81 -6.99 4.17
N ARG A 96 -28.91 -7.43 5.44
CA ARG A 96 -29.05 -8.84 5.79
C ARG A 96 -30.41 -9.40 5.35
N GLN A 97 -31.48 -8.66 5.62
CA GLN A 97 -32.84 -9.05 5.24
C GLN A 97 -32.99 -9.15 3.72
N ALA A 98 -32.41 -8.21 2.96
CA ALA A 98 -32.37 -8.27 1.51
C ALA A 98 -31.53 -9.43 0.93
N LEU A 99 -30.55 -9.95 1.67
CA LEU A 99 -29.81 -11.16 1.30
C LEU A 99 -30.61 -12.43 1.61
N GLU A 100 -31.31 -12.45 2.75
CA GLU A 100 -32.19 -13.56 3.14
C GLU A 100 -33.37 -13.69 2.17
N ASP A 101 -34.01 -12.57 1.78
CA ASP A 101 -35.10 -12.54 0.79
C ASP A 101 -34.67 -13.01 -0.61
N LYS A 102 -33.41 -12.77 -1.01
CA LYS A 102 -32.87 -13.23 -2.31
C LYS A 102 -32.50 -14.71 -2.35
N HIS A 103 -32.26 -15.33 -1.19
CA HIS A 103 -31.86 -16.73 -1.10
C HIS A 103 -33.01 -17.65 -0.71
N PHE A 104 -34.04 -17.12 -0.06
CA PHE A 104 -35.14 -17.92 0.48
C PHE A 104 -36.54 -17.40 0.11
N GLY A 105 -36.65 -16.36 -0.74
CA GLY A 105 -37.90 -15.81 -1.27
C GLY A 105 -38.28 -16.34 -2.64
#